data_AF-M5CFW4-F1
#
_entry.id   AF-M5CFW4-F1
#
_cell.length_a   1.000
_cell.length_b   1.000
_cell.length_c   1.000
_cell.angle_alpha   90.00
_cell.angle_beta   90.00
_cell.angle_gamma   90.00
#
_symmetry.space_group_name_H-M   'P 1'
#
loop_
_entity.id
_entity.type
_entity.pdbx_description
1 polymer ?
#
loop_
_entity_poly.entity_id
_entity_poly.type
_entity_poly.pdbx_seq_one_letter_code
_entity_poly.pdbx_strand_id
1 'polypeptide(L)'
;MIFTTGLVVAAAVVGSSAQSLASLSATCQAAGATVLTGPAAECLGVAGLVNVAMTNSNESLIAPINNWLTSTCAQPACTNATIETAISNITTGCSSDLNSAGITTGTWQDVTDYVKEWYPVGRQVACLKKRSRTGLASH
;
A
#
# COMPACT_ATOMS: atom_id res chain seq x y z
N MET A 1 20.23 3.72 -10.62
CA MET A 1 20.21 4.15 -9.20
C MET A 1 18.90 4.81 -8.76
N ILE A 2 17.92 5.03 -9.66
CA ILE A 2 16.59 5.60 -9.36
C ILE A 2 15.53 4.54 -8.97
N PHE A 3 15.71 3.29 -9.40
CA PHE A 3 14.75 2.21 -9.11
C PHE A 3 14.79 1.68 -7.66
N THR A 4 15.81 2.04 -6.88
CA THR A 4 15.97 1.58 -5.49
C THR A 4 15.33 2.50 -4.47
N THR A 5 15.14 3.79 -4.78
CA THR A 5 14.52 4.76 -3.86
C THR A 5 12.99 4.67 -3.84
N GLY A 6 12.36 4.25 -4.94
CA GLY A 6 10.91 4.04 -5.00
C GLY A 6 10.39 2.90 -4.11
N LEU A 7 11.24 1.91 -3.78
CA LEU A 7 10.87 0.82 -2.87
C LEU A 7 10.88 1.24 -1.39
N VAL A 8 11.59 2.33 -1.04
CA VAL A 8 11.77 2.76 0.35
C VAL A 8 10.49 3.36 0.95
N VAL A 9 9.64 3.96 0.11
CA VAL A 9 8.38 4.55 0.58
C VAL A 9 7.37 3.48 0.99
N ALA A 10 7.35 2.33 0.31
CA ALA A 10 6.62 1.16 0.78
C ALA A 10 7.33 0.46 1.94
N ALA A 11 8.66 0.58 2.05
CA ALA A 11 9.40 -0.05 3.15
C ALA A 11 9.22 0.66 4.50
N ALA A 12 8.99 1.98 4.53
CA ALA A 12 8.77 2.72 5.78
C ALA A 12 7.43 2.40 6.47
N VAL A 13 6.42 1.94 5.71
CA VAL A 13 5.09 1.57 6.27
C VAL A 13 4.73 0.09 6.10
N VAL A 14 5.43 -0.65 5.24
CA VAL A 14 5.14 -2.07 4.93
C VAL A 14 6.40 -2.98 4.99
N GLY A 15 7.59 -2.42 5.20
CA GLY A 15 8.87 -3.12 5.01
C GLY A 15 9.58 -3.49 6.29
N SER A 16 8.87 -4.02 7.26
CA SER A 16 9.31 -4.98 8.28
C SER A 16 8.08 -5.22 9.13
N SER A 17 7.89 -6.47 9.56
CA SER A 17 6.96 -6.96 10.58
C SER A 17 6.22 -5.91 11.42
N ALA A 18 4.99 -6.18 11.87
CA ALA A 18 4.15 -5.31 12.72
C ALA A 18 4.86 -4.52 13.85
N GLN A 19 6.06 -4.94 14.26
CA GLN A 19 7.07 -4.22 15.04
C GLN A 19 7.43 -2.82 14.50
N SER A 20 7.44 -2.61 13.18
CA SER A 20 7.83 -1.34 12.55
C SER A 20 6.75 -0.27 12.65
N LEU A 21 5.47 -0.68 12.62
CA LEU A 21 4.34 0.22 12.89
C LEU A 21 4.29 0.64 14.36
N ALA A 22 4.66 -0.27 15.28
CA ALA A 22 4.74 0.02 16.71
C ALA A 22 5.89 0.97 17.08
N SER A 23 6.96 1.01 16.28
CA SER A 23 8.07 1.96 16.44
C SER A 23 7.82 3.35 15.85
N LEU A 24 6.75 3.53 15.07
CA LEU A 24 6.36 4.84 14.55
C LEU A 24 5.72 5.70 15.66
N SER A 25 5.76 7.02 15.48
CA SER A 25 5.09 7.96 16.36
C SER A 25 3.59 7.66 16.47
N ALA A 26 3.00 7.98 17.64
CA ALA A 26 1.55 7.86 17.85
C ALA A 26 0.74 8.63 16.79
N THR A 27 1.29 9.73 16.27
CA THR A 27 0.69 10.54 15.21
C THR A 27 0.67 9.78 13.87
N CYS A 28 1.73 9.07 13.53
CA CYS A 28 1.80 8.26 12.33
C CYS A 28 0.88 7.03 12.41
N GLN A 29 0.81 6.40 13.59
CA GLN A 29 -0.13 5.32 13.86
C GLN A 29 -1.58 5.77 13.68
N ALA A 30 -1.93 6.96 14.19
CA ALA A 30 -3.27 7.54 14.02
C ALA A 30 -3.59 7.86 12.54
N ALA A 31 -2.62 8.35 11.77
CA ALA A 31 -2.79 8.56 10.34
C ALA A 31 -2.99 7.24 9.58
N GLY A 32 -2.20 6.21 9.90
CA GLY A 32 -2.39 4.86 9.36
C GLY A 32 -3.79 4.30 9.69
N ALA A 33 -4.26 4.48 10.92
CA ALA A 33 -5.60 4.09 11.34
C ALA A 33 -6.69 4.84 10.55
N THR A 34 -6.48 6.13 10.25
CA THR A 34 -7.41 6.93 9.43
C THR A 34 -7.47 6.43 7.99
N VAL A 35 -6.36 5.97 7.42
CA VAL A 35 -6.35 5.33 6.10
C VAL A 35 -7.04 3.96 6.13
N LEU A 36 -6.89 3.20 7.23
CA LEU A 36 -7.51 1.89 7.45
C LEU A 36 -9.02 1.96 7.66
N THR A 37 -9.54 3.06 8.18
CA THR A 37 -10.99 3.26 8.39
C THR A 37 -11.63 4.17 7.33
N GLY A 38 -10.81 4.80 6.49
CA GLY A 38 -11.25 5.68 5.42
C GLY A 38 -11.58 4.94 4.11
N PRO A 39 -12.05 5.68 3.08
CA PRO A 39 -12.45 5.11 1.79
C PRO A 39 -11.31 4.41 1.02
N ALA A 40 -10.05 4.73 1.36
CA ALA A 40 -8.89 4.06 0.81
C ALA A 40 -8.76 2.61 1.28
N ALA A 41 -9.29 2.27 2.47
CA ALA A 41 -9.24 0.93 3.03
C ALA A 41 -9.90 -0.11 2.13
N GLU A 42 -11.05 0.24 1.57
CA GLU A 42 -11.88 -0.63 0.74
C GLU A 42 -11.26 -0.79 -0.65
N CYS A 43 -10.94 0.33 -1.31
CA CYS A 43 -10.52 0.30 -2.71
C CYS A 43 -9.05 -0.12 -2.91
N LEU A 44 -8.18 0.04 -1.91
CA LEU A 44 -6.81 -0.50 -1.88
C LEU A 44 -6.72 -1.85 -1.18
N GLY A 45 -7.77 -2.28 -0.47
CA GLY A 45 -7.75 -3.50 0.34
C GLY A 45 -6.69 -3.47 1.44
N VAL A 46 -6.54 -2.34 2.14
CA VAL A 46 -5.42 -2.11 3.07
C VAL A 46 -5.34 -3.19 4.16
N ALA A 47 -6.48 -3.71 4.64
CA ALA A 47 -6.50 -4.83 5.58
C ALA A 47 -5.83 -6.10 5.02
N GLY A 48 -5.97 -6.37 3.72
CA GLY A 48 -5.27 -7.48 3.06
C GLY A 48 -3.76 -7.22 2.93
N LEU A 49 -3.35 -5.95 2.70
CA LEU A 49 -1.94 -5.57 2.71
C LEU A 49 -1.30 -5.74 4.09
N VAL A 50 -2.01 -5.43 5.17
CA VAL A 50 -1.54 -5.68 6.54
C VAL A 50 -1.27 -7.18 6.73
N ASN A 51 -2.17 -8.05 6.28
CA ASN A 51 -1.95 -9.50 6.37
C ASN A 51 -0.74 -9.96 5.55
N VAL A 52 -0.51 -9.38 4.36
CA VAL A 52 0.71 -9.63 3.57
C VAL A 52 1.95 -9.18 4.32
N ALA A 53 1.93 -7.99 4.93
CA ALA A 53 3.04 -7.43 5.69
C ALA A 53 3.36 -8.19 6.99
N MET A 54 2.35 -8.79 7.61
CA MET A 54 2.49 -9.61 8.81
C MET A 54 2.90 -11.05 8.52
N THR A 55 2.87 -11.48 7.25
CA THR A 55 3.32 -12.81 6.87
C THR A 55 4.83 -12.90 7.08
N ASN A 56 5.27 -13.91 7.84
CA ASN A 56 6.68 -14.09 8.15
C ASN A 56 7.51 -14.29 6.87
N SER A 57 8.75 -13.80 6.88
CA SER A 57 9.67 -13.91 5.73
C SER A 57 9.98 -15.36 5.31
N ASN A 58 9.72 -16.33 6.19
CA ASN A 58 9.89 -17.76 5.93
C ASN A 58 8.64 -18.42 5.31
N GLU A 59 7.53 -17.70 5.20
CA GLU A 59 6.27 -18.21 4.65
C GLU A 59 6.00 -17.65 3.25
N SER A 60 5.25 -18.43 2.46
CA SER A 60 4.90 -18.02 1.10
C SER A 60 3.91 -16.85 1.10
N LEU A 61 4.35 -15.72 0.55
CA LEU A 61 3.49 -14.54 0.34
C LEU A 61 2.42 -14.75 -0.74
N ILE A 62 2.47 -15.86 -1.49
CA ILE A 62 1.58 -16.10 -2.63
C ILE A 62 0.12 -16.14 -2.19
N ALA A 63 -0.18 -16.89 -1.13
CA ALA A 63 -1.54 -17.01 -0.59
C ALA A 63 -2.10 -15.68 -0.05
N PRO A 64 -1.42 -14.94 0.85
CA PRO A 64 -1.92 -13.67 1.35
C PRO A 64 -2.04 -12.61 0.24
N ILE A 65 -1.13 -12.58 -0.74
CA ILE A 65 -1.24 -11.68 -1.90
C ILE A 65 -2.48 -12.04 -2.74
N ASN A 66 -2.73 -13.31 -3.02
CA ASN A 66 -3.91 -13.72 -3.80
C ASN A 66 -5.23 -13.40 -3.07
N ASN A 67 -5.27 -13.53 -1.74
CA ASN A 67 -6.43 -13.15 -0.93
C ASN A 67 -6.66 -11.64 -0.97
N TRP A 68 -5.60 -10.85 -0.81
CA TRP A 68 -5.67 -9.40 -0.95
C TRP A 68 -6.18 -8.98 -2.34
N LEU A 69 -5.63 -9.57 -3.41
CA LEU A 69 -6.09 -9.30 -4.78
C LEU A 69 -7.55 -9.70 -4.99
N THR A 70 -8.01 -10.79 -4.37
CA THR A 70 -9.40 -11.23 -4.49
C THR A 70 -10.37 -10.21 -3.93
N SER A 71 -10.09 -9.71 -2.72
CA SER A 71 -10.90 -8.68 -2.08
C SER A 71 -10.81 -7.34 -2.85
N THR A 72 -9.59 -6.88 -3.12
CA THR A 72 -9.34 -5.56 -3.74
C THR A 72 -9.89 -5.46 -5.16
N CYS A 73 -9.75 -6.53 -5.96
CA CYS A 73 -10.25 -6.54 -7.33
C CYS A 73 -11.77 -6.75 -7.44
N ALA A 74 -12.45 -7.11 -6.33
CA ALA A 74 -13.91 -7.13 -6.26
C ALA A 74 -14.51 -5.76 -5.92
N GLN A 75 -13.70 -4.86 -5.36
CA GLN A 75 -14.09 -3.49 -5.04
C GLN A 75 -13.97 -2.56 -6.26
N PRO A 76 -14.63 -1.38 -6.26
CA PRO A 76 -14.36 -0.34 -7.23
C PRO A 76 -12.92 0.19 -7.13
N ALA A 77 -12.44 0.80 -8.22
CA ALA A 77 -11.14 1.47 -8.25
C ALA A 77 -11.12 2.69 -7.32
N CYS A 78 -9.99 2.92 -6.64
CA CYS A 78 -9.80 4.18 -5.92
C CYS A 78 -9.80 5.33 -6.91
N THR A 79 -10.43 6.44 -6.52
CA THR A 79 -10.32 7.70 -7.25
C THR A 79 -8.96 8.35 -6.95
N ASN A 80 -8.48 9.21 -7.85
CA ASN A 80 -7.27 10.00 -7.61
C ASN A 80 -7.38 10.84 -6.32
N ALA A 81 -8.58 11.35 -6.01
CA ALA A 81 -8.83 12.10 -4.78
C ALA A 81 -8.71 11.22 -3.53
N THR A 82 -9.20 9.97 -3.58
CA THR A 82 -9.05 8.99 -2.49
C THR A 82 -7.58 8.66 -2.25
N ILE A 83 -6.81 8.42 -3.32
CA ILE A 83 -5.38 8.13 -3.26
C ILE A 83 -4.63 9.33 -2.67
N GLU A 84 -4.90 10.53 -3.17
CA GLU A 84 -4.28 11.76 -2.68
C GLU A 84 -4.57 12.02 -1.20
N THR A 85 -5.82 11.83 -0.77
CA THR A 85 -6.22 11.99 0.63
C THR A 85 -5.48 10.98 1.51
N ALA A 86 -5.40 9.71 1.08
CA ALA A 86 -4.71 8.66 1.83
C ALA A 86 -3.21 8.96 1.97
N ILE A 87 -2.55 9.35 0.88
CA ILE A 87 -1.14 9.73 0.89
C ILE A 87 -0.94 10.96 1.77
N SER A 88 -1.74 12.02 1.58
CA SER A 88 -1.65 13.25 2.37
C SER A 88 -1.81 13.01 3.87
N ASN A 89 -2.75 12.13 4.27
CA ASN A 89 -2.93 11.75 5.68
C ASN A 89 -1.67 11.07 6.23
N ILE A 90 -1.09 10.11 5.48
CA ILE A 90 0.14 9.42 5.89
C ILE A 90 1.31 10.42 5.94
N THR A 91 1.52 11.24 4.92
CA THR A 91 2.66 12.16 4.87
C THR A 91 2.58 13.23 5.95
N THR A 92 1.38 13.72 6.24
CA THR A 92 1.17 14.71 7.29
C THR A 92 1.33 14.09 8.67
N GLY A 93 0.69 12.94 8.92
CA GLY A 93 0.74 12.29 10.23
C GLY A 93 2.07 11.62 10.54
N CYS A 94 2.80 11.16 9.53
CA CYS A 94 4.10 10.50 9.67
C CYS A 94 5.29 11.44 9.38
N SER A 95 5.07 12.75 9.19
CA SER A 95 6.13 13.68 8.76
C SER A 95 7.42 13.59 9.59
N SER A 96 7.32 13.46 10.92
CA SER A 96 8.47 13.29 11.81
C SER A 96 9.20 11.95 11.61
N ASP A 97 8.45 10.85 11.45
CA ASP A 97 9.00 9.52 11.20
C ASP A 97 9.66 9.43 9.81
N LEU A 98 9.01 10.04 8.82
CA LEU A 98 9.48 10.10 7.44
C LEU A 98 10.74 10.95 7.32
N ASN A 99 10.80 12.11 7.99
CA ASN A 99 12.02 12.90 8.08
C ASN A 99 13.15 12.13 8.79
N SER A 100 12.83 11.37 9.84
CA SER A 100 13.81 10.51 10.53
C SER A 100 14.34 9.40 9.63
N ALA A 101 13.54 8.94 8.66
CA ALA A 101 13.93 8.01 7.60
C ALA A 101 14.61 8.69 6.39
N GLY A 102 14.80 10.01 6.40
CA GLY A 102 15.41 10.78 5.32
C GLY A 102 14.50 11.08 4.12
N ILE A 103 13.18 10.90 4.27
CA ILE A 103 12.20 11.16 3.21
C ILE A 103 11.61 12.57 3.39
N THR A 104 11.97 13.48 2.47
CA THR A 104 11.60 14.90 2.53
C THR A 104 10.33 15.22 1.73
N THR A 105 9.73 16.38 2.00
CA THR A 105 8.46 16.86 1.42
C THR A 105 8.38 16.84 -0.11
N GLY A 106 9.48 17.17 -0.81
CA GLY A 106 9.54 17.11 -2.27
C GLY A 106 9.38 15.69 -2.84
N THR A 107 9.82 14.68 -2.10
CA THR A 107 9.70 13.27 -2.49
C THR A 107 8.24 12.81 -2.53
N TRP A 108 7.36 13.41 -1.71
CA TRP A 108 5.96 12.98 -1.58
C TRP A 108 5.06 13.45 -2.72
N GLN A 109 5.32 14.64 -3.25
CA GLN A 109 4.56 15.16 -4.39
C GLN A 109 4.84 14.30 -5.63
N ASP A 110 6.12 14.03 -5.89
CA ASP A 110 6.55 13.13 -6.97
C ASP A 110 5.97 11.71 -6.81
N VAL A 111 5.95 11.18 -5.58
CA VAL A 111 5.34 9.87 -5.30
C VAL A 111 3.83 9.89 -5.51
N THR A 112 3.13 10.96 -5.12
CA THR A 112 1.67 11.05 -5.27
C THR A 112 1.29 11.05 -6.74
N ASP A 113 1.97 11.84 -7.56
CA ASP A 113 1.70 11.92 -9.00
C ASP A 113 2.05 10.60 -9.69
N TYR A 114 3.20 10.00 -9.35
CA TYR A 114 3.58 8.69 -9.85
C TYR A 114 2.57 7.60 -9.47
N VAL A 115 2.09 7.58 -8.23
CA VAL A 115 1.08 6.62 -7.78
C VAL A 115 -0.23 6.82 -8.52
N LYS A 116 -0.71 8.06 -8.70
CA LYS A 116 -1.94 8.34 -9.47
C LYS A 116 -1.84 7.86 -10.91
N GLU A 117 -0.68 8.05 -11.55
CA GLU A 117 -0.44 7.64 -12.93
C GLU A 117 -0.38 6.12 -13.08
N TRP A 118 0.35 5.43 -12.19
CA TRP A 118 0.60 3.99 -12.31
C TRP A 118 -0.45 3.11 -11.63
N TYR A 119 -1.21 3.64 -10.67
CA TYR A 119 -2.26 2.90 -9.97
C TYR A 119 -3.25 2.19 -10.89
N PRO A 120 -3.88 2.85 -11.90
CA PRO A 120 -4.84 2.18 -12.77
C PRO A 120 -4.20 1.02 -13.56
N VAL A 121 -2.97 1.20 -14.05
CA VAL A 121 -2.24 0.18 -14.81
C VAL A 121 -1.84 -0.98 -13.90
N GLY A 122 -1.25 -0.69 -12.75
CA GLY A 122 -0.84 -1.68 -11.76
C GLY A 122 -2.02 -2.52 -11.27
N ARG A 123 -3.15 -1.86 -10.97
CA ARG A 123 -4.40 -2.54 -10.60
C ARG A 123 -4.91 -3.42 -11.73
N GLN A 124 -4.94 -2.94 -12.97
CA GLN A 124 -5.37 -3.75 -14.12
C GLN A 124 -4.51 -5.00 -14.26
N VAL A 125 -3.18 -4.88 -14.26
CA VAL A 125 -2.27 -6.03 -14.38
C VAL A 125 -2.49 -7.02 -13.22
N ALA A 126 -2.59 -6.51 -11.99
CA ALA A 126 -2.78 -7.34 -10.80
C ALA A 126 -4.13 -8.08 -10.82
N CYS A 127 -5.20 -7.41 -11.23
CA CYS A 127 -6.54 -7.98 -11.34
C CYS A 127 -6.71 -8.89 -12.58
N LEU A 128 -5.97 -8.63 -13.67
CA LEU A 128 -5.93 -9.50 -14.85
C LEU A 128 -5.18 -10.80 -14.56
N LYS A 129 -4.07 -10.76 -13.80
CA LYS A 129 -3.35 -11.96 -13.34
C LYS A 129 -4.30 -12.92 -12.62
N LYS A 130 -5.28 -12.41 -11.87
CA LYS A 130 -6.34 -13.22 -11.26
C LYS A 130 -7.28 -13.83 -12.30
N ARG A 131 -7.74 -13.09 -13.31
CA ARG A 131 -8.56 -13.66 -14.40
C ARG A 131 -7.83 -14.81 -15.11
N SER A 132 -6.54 -14.66 -15.41
CA SER A 132 -5.73 -15.73 -16.03
C SER A 132 -5.53 -16.94 -15.12
N ARG A 133 -5.43 -16.76 -13.79
CA ARG A 133 -5.33 -17.86 -12.83
C ARG A 133 -6.67 -18.56 -12.57
N THR A 134 -7.78 -17.83 -12.61
CA THR A 134 -9.13 -18.38 -12.41
C THR A 134 -9.64 -19.10 -13.67
N GLY A 135 -9.20 -18.67 -14.87
CA GLY A 135 -9.52 -19.32 -16.14
C GLY A 135 -8.78 -20.64 -16.40
N LEU A 136 -7.75 -20.99 -15.62
CA LEU A 136 -7.08 -22.30 -15.69
C LEU A 136 -7.71 -23.34 -14.73
N ALA A 137 -8.73 -22.95 -13.96
CA ALA A 137 -9.50 -23.86 -13.09
C ALA A 137 -10.89 -24.20 -13.67
N SER A 138 -11.10 -24.00 -14.97
CA SER A 138 -12.39 -24.25 -15.64
C SER A 138 -12.27 -24.99 -16.99
N HIS A 139 -11.18 -25.70 -17.23
CA HIS A 139 -11.09 -26.72 -18.28
C HIS A 139 -10.58 -28.03 -17.69
#